data_AF-A0A3G8YJ31-F1
#
_entry.id   AF-A0A3G8YJ31-F1
#
_cell.length_a   1.000
_cell.length_b   1.000
_cell.length_c   1.000
_cell.angle_alpha   90.00
_cell.angle_beta   90.00
_cell.angle_gamma   90.00
#
_symmetry.space_group_name_H-M   'P 1'
#
loop_
_entity.id
_entity.type
_entity.pdbx_description
1 polymer ?
#
loop_
_entity_poly.entity_id
_entity_poly.type
_entity_poly.pdbx_seq_one_letter_code
_entity_poly.pdbx_strand_id
1 'polypeptide(L)' 'MPRAQLIDTITSEILDDLGWFDTASQARTGCAMHARQMLVWERSPDDLWIAEGEEEAYHVEADVSQTASAE' A
#
# COMPACT_ATOMS: atom_id res chain seq x y z
N MET A 1 -4.83 -11.55 -0.05
CA MET A 1 -3.57 -11.18 0.59
C MET A 1 -3.10 -9.93 -0.12
N PRO A 2 -3.11 -8.76 0.51
CA PRO A 2 -2.64 -7.54 -0.12
C PRO A 2 -1.13 -7.51 -0.25
N ARG A 3 -0.68 -6.99 -1.39
CA ARG A 3 0.72 -6.68 -1.67
C ARG A 3 1.09 -5.29 -1.16
N ALA A 4 2.30 -5.15 -0.64
CA ALA A 4 2.91 -3.87 -0.30
C ALA A 4 4.11 -3.60 -1.19
N GLN A 5 4.23 -2.38 -1.70
CA GLN A 5 5.29 -1.96 -2.61
C GLN A 5 5.74 -0.54 -2.28
N LEU A 6 7.02 -0.27 -2.50
CA LEU A 6 7.60 1.07 -2.47
C LEU A 6 7.76 1.55 -3.91
N ILE A 7 7.21 2.72 -4.21
CA ILE A 7 7.15 3.29 -5.55
C ILE A 7 7.89 4.63 -5.55
N ASP A 8 8.65 4.90 -6.61
CA ASP A 8 9.22 6.22 -6.87
C ASP A 8 8.12 7.15 -7.41
N THR A 9 7.88 8.28 -6.76
CA THR A 9 6.76 9.17 -7.12
C THR A 9 6.98 9.91 -8.43
N ILE A 10 8.23 9.99 -8.92
CA ILE A 10 8.62 10.76 -10.10
C ILE A 10 8.48 9.91 -11.37
N THR A 11 8.96 8.67 -11.31
CA THR A 11 9.04 7.72 -12.42
C THR A 11 7.90 6.70 -12.40
N SER A 12 7.18 6.59 -11.28
CA SER A 12 6.18 5.54 -11.03
C SER A 12 6.75 4.12 -11.09
N GLU A 13 8.06 3.96 -10.92
CA GLU A 13 8.71 2.65 -10.90
C GLU A 13 8.64 2.03 -9.50
N ILE A 14 8.53 0.70 -9.45
CA ILE A 14 8.61 -0.04 -8.19
C ILE A 14 10.08 -0.06 -7.76
N LEU A 15 10.38 0.61 -6.65
CA LEU A 15 11.70 0.62 -6.02
C LEU A 15 11.94 -0.66 -5.23
N ASP A 16 10.93 -1.12 -4.47
CA ASP A 16 11.03 -2.33 -3.66
C ASP A 16 9.69 -3.07 -3.53
N ASP A 17 9.77 -4.40 -3.51
CA ASP A 17 8.63 -5.27 -3.26
C ASP A 17 8.66 -5.76 -1.81
N LEU A 18 7.92 -5.07 -0.94
CA LEU A 18 7.88 -5.33 0.51
C LEU A 18 7.13 -6.64 0.83
N GLY A 19 6.49 -7.24 -0.17
CA GLY A 19 5.92 -8.58 -0.12
C GLY A 19 4.41 -8.61 0.08
N TRP A 20 3.91 -9.80 0.40
CA TRP A 20 2.49 -10.10 0.58
C TRP A 20 2.17 -10.25 2.07
N PHE A 21 1.02 -9.71 2.47
CA PHE A 21 0.55 -9.74 3.85
C PHE A 21 -0.82 -10.38 3.94
N ASP A 22 -1.20 -10.83 5.14
CA ASP A 22 -2.52 -11.42 5.37
C ASP A 22 -3.61 -10.36 5.27
N THR A 23 -3.33 -9.14 5.75
CA THR A 23 -4.28 -8.02 5.73
C THR A 23 -3.63 -6.68 5.35
N ALA A 24 -4.43 -5.74 4.84
CA ALA A 24 -3.92 -4.43 4.42
C ALA A 24 -3.44 -3.62 5.63
N SER A 25 -4.04 -3.83 6.80
CA SER A 25 -3.56 -3.21 8.05
C SER A 25 -2.20 -3.74 8.48
N GLN A 26 -1.92 -5.03 8.28
CA GLN A 26 -0.60 -5.61 8.54
C GLN A 26 0.43 -5.10 7.54
N ALA A 27 0.10 -5.05 6.25
CA ALA A 27 0.94 -4.46 5.21
C ALA A 27 1.31 -3.00 5.54
N ARG A 28 0.33 -2.16 5.87
CA ARG A 28 0.57 -0.76 6.27
C ARG A 28 1.48 -0.63 7.50
N THR A 29 1.33 -1.54 8.47
CA THR A 29 2.22 -1.59 9.63
C THR A 29 3.64 -2.00 9.22
N GLY A 30 3.78 -2.97 8.32
CA GLY A 30 5.05 -3.38 7.73
C GLY A 30 5.76 -2.23 7.01
N CYS A 31 5.02 -1.46 6.20
CA CYS A 31 5.53 -0.25 5.54
C CYS A 31 6.02 0.80 6.53
N ALA A 32 5.25 1.07 7.60
CA ALA A 32 5.68 2.03 8.64
C ALA A 32 6.96 1.57 9.36
N MET A 33 7.10 0.26 9.61
CA MET A 33 8.32 -0.34 10.18
C MET A 33 9.51 -0.24 9.22
N HIS A 34 9.27 -0.46 7.92
CA HIS A 34 10.29 -0.30 6.87
C HIS A 34 10.77 1.14 6.78
N ALA A 35 9.83 2.09 6.72
CA ALA A 35 10.10 3.53 6.69
C ALA A 35 10.69 4.08 8.00
N ARG A 36 10.61 3.31 9.10
CA ARG A 36 10.96 3.73 10.47
C ARG A 36 10.26 5.00 10.92
N GLN A 37 9.06 5.25 10.40
CA GLN A 37 8.25 6.41 10.73
C GLN A 37 6.77 6.10 10.59
N MET A 38 5.93 6.98 11.16
CA MET A 38 4.50 6.92 10.97
C MET A 38 4.14 7.42 9.57
N LEU A 39 3.44 6.58 8.81
CA LEU A 39 2.94 6.92 7.47
C LEU A 39 1.48 7.35 7.55
N VAL A 40 1.13 8.41 6.84
CA VAL A 40 -0.26 8.88 6.68
C VAL A 40 -0.82 8.22 5.43
N TRP A 41 -1.94 7.52 5.58
CA TRP A 41 -2.52 6.73 4.50
C TRP A 41 -3.79 7.38 3.96
N GLU A 42 -3.86 7.49 2.64
CA GLU A 42 -5.07 7.82 1.90
C GLU A 42 -5.57 6.58 1.14
N ARG A 43 -6.88 6.52 0.90
CA ARG A 43 -7.50 5.46 0.11
C ARG A 43 -7.73 5.96 -1.32
N SER A 44 -7.08 5.33 -2.28
CA SER A 44 -7.25 5.61 -3.72
C SER A 44 -8.53 4.98 -4.28
N PRO A 45 -9.05 5.50 -5.40
CA PRO A 45 -10.19 4.91 -6.10
C PRO A 45 -9.91 3.52 -6.69
N ASP A 46 -8.64 3.16 -6.91
CA ASP A 46 -8.20 1.85 -7.42
C ASP A 46 -8.08 0.79 -6.32
N ASP A 47 -8.75 1.02 -5.19
CA ASP A 47 -8.69 0.14 -4.02
C ASP A 47 -7.26 -0.04 -3.46
N LEU A 48 -6.41 0.98 -3.59
CA LEU A 48 -5.09 1.02 -2.96
C LEU A 48 -5.09 1.93 -1.73
N TRP A 49 -4.33 1.56 -0.72
CA TRP A 49 -3.86 2.47 0.32
C TRP A 49 -2.54 3.06 -0.12
N ILE A 50 -2.44 4.38 -0.12
CA ILE A 50 -1.25 5.10 -0.56
C ILE A 50 -0.78 5.99 0.59
N ALA A 51 0.51 5.93 0.90
CA ALA A 51 1.16 6.91 1.77
C ALA A 51 2.27 7.61 0.96
N GLU A 52 2.00 8.85 0.54
CA GLU A 52 2.91 9.65 -0.28
C GLU A 52 3.95 10.37 0.60
N GLY A 53 5.21 10.28 0.20
CA GLY A 53 6.30 11.15 0.61
C GLY A 53 6.76 12.04 -0.56
N GLU A 54 7.88 12.75 -0.39
CA GLU A 54 8.37 13.69 -1.40
C GLU A 54 8.88 12.98 -2.68
N GLU A 55 9.64 11.91 -2.53
CA GLU A 55 10.27 11.16 -3.64
C GLU A 55 9.78 9.70 -3.71
N GLU A 56 9.14 9.22 -2.64
CA GLU A 56 8.76 7.82 -2.49
C GLU A 56 7.33 7.71 -1.95
N ALA A 57 6.57 6.73 -2.43
CA ALA A 57 5.23 6.41 -1.95
C ALA A 57 5.10 4.93 -1.63
N TYR A 58 4.44 4.63 -0.52
CA TYR A 58 4.09 3.25 -0.18
C TYR A 58 2.70 2.93 -0.72
N HIS A 59 2.61 1.88 -1.53
CA HIS A 59 1.36 1.36 -2.06
C HIS A 59 1.03 0.03 -1.37
N VAL A 60 -0.20 -0.09 -0.88
CA VAL A 60 -0.71 -1.31 -0.25
C VAL A 60 -2.07 -1.63 -0.84
N GLU A 61 -2.23 -2.83 -1.39
CA GLU A 61 -3.53 -3.27 -1.89
C GLU A 61 -4.60 -3.31 -0.78
N ALA A 62 -5.86 -3.18 -1.17
CA ALA A 62 -6.99 -3.47 -0.29
C ALA A 62 -6.90 -4.88 0.29
N ASP A 63 -7.55 -5.06 1.43
CA ASP A 63 -8.13 -6.36 1.71
C ASP A 63 -9.15 -6.68 0.60
N VAL A 64 -9.02 -7.85 -0.01
CA VAL A 64 -9.96 -8.36 -1.00
C VAL A 64 -11.28 -8.60 -0.28
N SER A 65 -12.09 -7.56 -0.15
CA SER A 65 -13.49 -7.73 0.19
C SER A 65 -14.13 -8.35 -1.04
N GLN A 66 -14.71 -9.55 -0.90
CA GLN A 66 -15.57 -10.12 -1.93
C GLN A 66 -16.79 -9.20 -2.11
N THR A 67 -16.64 -8.08 -2.81
CA THR A 67 -17.76 -7.28 -3.30
C THR A 67 -18.05 -7.74 -4.72
N ALA A 68 -18.64 -8.93 -4.81
CA ALA A 68 -19.37 -9.39 -5.97
C ALA A 68 -20.71 -9.95 -5.48
N SER A 69 -21.60 -9.06 -5.04
CA SER A 69 -23.04 -9.32 -4.96
C SER A 69 -23.73 -7.97 -5.07
N ALA A 70 -23.82 -7.47 -6.31
CA ALA A 70 -24.94 -6.64 -6.69
C ALA A 70 -26.07 -7.62 -7.03
N GLU A 71 -26.99 -7.81 -6.09
CA GLU A 71 -28.35 -8.35 -6.37
C GLU A 71 -29.31 -7.17 -6.55
#